data_AF-A0A502FAQ8-F1
#
_entry.id   AF-A0A502FAQ8-F1
#
_cell.length_a   1.000
_cell.length_b   1.000
_cell.length_c   1.000
_cell.angle_alpha   90.00
_cell.angle_beta   90.00
_cell.angle_gamma   90.00
#
_symmetry.space_group_name_H-M   'P 1'
#
loop_
_entity.id
_entity.type
_entity.pdbx_description
1 polymer ?
#
loop_
_entity_poly.entity_id
_entity_poly.type
_entity_poly.pdbx_seq_one_letter_code
_entity_poly.pdbx_strand_id
1 'polypeptide(L)'
;MNERFQARLSIQLLERFGRLCFADPSLQARFVSALAATADRRNGRSIVIAATDDRAACVIHLLPLRLNARDIFEAEGVLLLGAEAANASIPGADLLRLLFDLTPAEARLVRNLVEGNALGDAAVLLGIADGTARTHLRNVFLKTGVRRQAELVRLLLGLGQPI
;
A
#
# COMPACT_ATOMS: atom_id res chain seq x y z
N MET A 1 -13.29 -9.37 -8.59
CA MET A 1 -11.90 -9.12 -9.02
C MET A 1 -11.95 -8.24 -10.28
N ASN A 2 -11.06 -7.25 -10.45
CA ASN A 2 -11.05 -6.32 -11.61
C ASN A 2 -10.33 -6.96 -12.82
N GLU A 3 -10.84 -6.78 -14.05
CA GLU A 3 -10.25 -7.30 -15.30
C GLU A 3 -8.80 -6.89 -15.55
N ARG A 4 -8.38 -5.67 -15.18
CA ARG A 4 -6.98 -5.22 -15.25
C ARG A 4 -6.07 -5.97 -14.29
N PHE A 5 -6.61 -6.46 -13.17
CA PHE A 5 -5.89 -7.29 -12.21
C PHE A 5 -5.79 -8.74 -12.72
N GLN A 6 -6.88 -9.26 -13.31
CA GLN A 6 -6.89 -10.57 -13.95
C GLN A 6 -5.94 -10.62 -15.16
N ALA A 7 -5.94 -9.61 -16.03
CA ALA A 7 -5.10 -9.59 -17.24
C ALA A 7 -3.59 -9.52 -16.95
N ARG A 8 -3.19 -9.05 -15.76
CA ARG A 8 -1.77 -8.84 -15.40
C ARG A 8 -1.19 -9.93 -14.49
N LEU A 9 -2.03 -10.63 -13.71
CA LEU A 9 -1.65 -11.75 -12.82
C LEU A 9 -2.15 -13.13 -13.30
N SER A 10 -2.74 -13.18 -14.48
CA SER A 10 -3.59 -14.24 -15.07
C SER A 10 -3.05 -15.67 -15.11
N ILE A 11 -1.74 -15.89 -14.90
CA ILE A 11 -1.15 -17.24 -15.06
C ILE A 11 -0.54 -17.78 -13.76
N GLN A 12 -0.53 -16.98 -12.69
CA GLN A 12 -0.08 -17.48 -11.40
C GLN A 12 -1.11 -17.31 -10.30
N LEU A 13 -1.92 -16.24 -10.29
CA LEU A 13 -2.90 -16.03 -9.23
C LEU A 13 -4.25 -16.67 -9.60
N LEU A 14 -4.49 -17.87 -9.10
CA LEU A 14 -5.75 -18.59 -9.24
C LEU A 14 -6.62 -18.31 -8.01
N GLU A 15 -7.89 -17.95 -8.22
CA GLU A 15 -8.88 -18.02 -7.16
C GLU A 15 -9.43 -19.45 -7.11
N ARG A 16 -9.08 -20.21 -6.07
CA ARG A 16 -9.55 -21.59 -5.86
C ARG A 16 -10.32 -21.66 -4.55
N PHE A 17 -11.62 -21.91 -4.63
CA PHE A 17 -12.52 -21.94 -3.46
C PHE A 17 -12.44 -20.68 -2.58
N GLY A 18 -12.39 -19.49 -3.20
CA GLY A 18 -12.26 -18.22 -2.49
C GLY A 18 -10.88 -17.95 -1.89
N ARG A 19 -9.85 -18.73 -2.25
CA ARG A 19 -8.46 -18.49 -1.85
C ARG A 19 -7.62 -18.11 -3.06
N LEU A 20 -6.80 -17.09 -2.87
CA LEU A 20 -5.77 -16.72 -3.83
C LEU A 20 -4.59 -17.69 -3.71
N CYS A 21 -4.23 -18.32 -4.82
CA CYS A 21 -3.12 -19.27 -4.90
C CYS A 21 -2.16 -18.89 -6.03
N PHE A 22 -0.86 -19.01 -5.79
CA PHE A 22 0.20 -18.92 -6.78
C PHE A 22 0.49 -20.31 -7.37
N ALA A 23 0.64 -20.40 -8.70
CA ALA A 23 0.99 -21.65 -9.39
C ALA A 23 2.40 -22.16 -9.02
N ASP A 24 3.34 -21.26 -8.72
CA ASP A 24 4.66 -21.60 -8.19
C ASP A 24 4.56 -21.96 -6.69
N PRO A 25 4.90 -23.21 -6.29
CA PRO A 25 4.85 -23.65 -4.89
C PRO A 25 5.70 -22.80 -3.93
N SER A 26 6.86 -22.32 -4.39
CA SER A 26 7.77 -21.52 -3.57
C SER A 26 7.19 -20.13 -3.32
N LEU A 27 6.61 -19.52 -4.35
CA LEU A 27 5.89 -18.25 -4.23
C LEU A 27 4.62 -18.39 -3.38
N GLN A 28 3.89 -19.51 -3.52
CA GLN A 28 2.73 -19.81 -2.71
C GLN A 28 3.08 -19.92 -1.21
N ALA A 29 4.16 -20.61 -0.87
CA ALA A 29 4.63 -20.72 0.51
C ALA A 29 5.02 -19.35 1.09
N ARG A 30 5.72 -18.52 0.30
CA ARG A 30 6.06 -17.13 0.67
C ARG A 30 4.81 -16.27 0.88
N PHE A 31 3.80 -16.42 0.02
CA PHE A 31 2.52 -15.71 0.12
C PHE A 31 1.74 -16.09 1.39
N VAL A 32 1.57 -17.38 1.66
CA VAL A 32 0.88 -17.84 2.88
C VAL A 32 1.59 -17.38 4.14
N SER A 33 2.92 -17.48 4.18
CA SER A 33 3.74 -17.00 5.31
C SER A 33 3.60 -15.49 5.53
N ALA A 34 3.65 -14.71 4.45
CA ALA A 34 3.49 -13.26 4.53
C ALA A 34 2.06 -12.86 4.96
N LEU A 35 1.03 -13.55 4.45
CA LEU A 35 -0.37 -13.33 4.83
C LEU A 35 -0.60 -13.57 6.33
N ALA A 36 -0.08 -14.68 6.87
CA ALA A 36 -0.16 -14.99 8.30
C ALA A 36 0.57 -13.93 9.14
N ALA A 37 1.73 -13.46 8.70
CA ALA A 37 2.49 -12.41 9.38
C ALA A 37 1.82 -11.02 9.31
N THR A 38 1.06 -10.74 8.25
CA THR A 38 0.29 -9.49 8.08
C THR A 38 -0.97 -9.46 8.94
N ALA A 39 -1.59 -10.60 9.22
CA ALA A 39 -2.72 -10.69 10.14
C ALA A 39 -2.31 -10.36 11.59
N ASP A 40 -1.12 -10.81 12.00
CA ASP A 40 -0.63 -10.66 13.39
C ASP A 40 0.03 -9.30 13.66
N ARG A 41 0.62 -8.68 12.64
CA ARG A 41 1.42 -7.45 12.79
C ARG A 41 0.79 -6.30 12.04
N ARG A 42 0.83 -5.11 12.64
CA ARG A 42 0.22 -3.90 12.07
C ARG A 42 0.86 -3.36 10.79
N ASN A 43 1.72 -4.12 10.12
CA ASN A 43 2.60 -3.65 9.05
C ASN A 43 2.34 -4.39 7.74
N GLY A 44 2.42 -3.67 6.63
CA GLY A 44 2.39 -4.28 5.31
C GLY A 44 3.61 -5.17 5.05
N ARG A 45 3.49 -6.07 4.08
CA ARG A 45 4.56 -6.97 3.61
C ARG A 45 4.64 -6.94 2.10
N SER A 46 5.84 -7.12 1.56
CA SER A 46 6.08 -7.15 0.12
C SER A 46 6.65 -8.50 -0.29
N ILE A 47 6.19 -9.04 -1.41
CA ILE A 47 6.70 -10.28 -2.00
C ILE A 47 7.16 -9.96 -3.41
N VAL A 48 8.43 -10.23 -3.69
CA VAL A 48 8.98 -10.12 -5.04
C VAL A 48 8.70 -11.40 -5.82
N ILE A 49 8.08 -11.22 -6.99
CA ILE A 49 7.92 -12.19 -8.06
C ILE A 49 9.02 -11.90 -9.08
N ALA A 50 9.89 -12.88 -9.31
CA ALA A 50 10.97 -12.76 -10.26
C ALA A 50 10.44 -12.58 -11.70
N ALA A 51 11.23 -11.92 -12.54
CA ALA A 51 10.97 -11.87 -13.97
C ALA A 51 11.04 -13.29 -14.56
N THR A 52 10.25 -13.52 -15.59
CA THR A 52 10.31 -14.72 -16.45
C THR A 52 10.48 -14.26 -17.88
N ASP A 53 10.81 -15.14 -18.81
CA ASP A 53 11.00 -14.78 -20.23
C ASP A 53 9.80 -14.04 -20.83
N ASP A 54 8.61 -14.27 -20.28
CA ASP A 54 7.34 -13.69 -20.76
C ASP A 54 6.85 -12.49 -19.92
N ARG A 55 7.52 -12.16 -18.79
CA ARG A 55 7.06 -11.09 -17.87
C ARG A 55 8.16 -10.41 -17.06
N ALA A 56 8.01 -9.09 -16.92
CA ALA A 56 8.80 -8.28 -16.00
C ALA A 56 8.57 -8.67 -14.53
N ALA A 57 9.59 -8.47 -13.70
CA ALA A 57 9.50 -8.69 -12.26
C ALA A 57 8.37 -7.83 -11.66
N CYS A 58 7.67 -8.39 -10.67
CA CYS A 58 6.52 -7.75 -10.02
C CYS A 58 6.67 -7.84 -8.51
N VAL A 59 6.17 -6.84 -7.80
CA VAL A 59 6.11 -6.80 -6.34
C VAL A 59 4.65 -6.84 -5.93
N ILE A 60 4.32 -7.75 -5.02
CA ILE A 60 3.01 -7.83 -4.39
C ILE A 60 3.09 -7.30 -2.97
N HIS A 61 2.33 -6.25 -2.68
CA HIS A 61 2.17 -5.71 -1.34
C HIS A 61 0.90 -6.27 -0.69
N LEU A 62 1.05 -6.74 0.55
CA LEU A 62 0.01 -7.24 1.43
C LEU A 62 -0.21 -6.23 2.53
N LEU A 63 -1.39 -5.61 2.56
CA LEU A 63 -1.73 -4.58 3.53
C LEU A 63 -2.92 -5.01 4.38
N PRO A 64 -2.83 -4.94 5.72
CA PRO A 64 -3.98 -5.22 6.56
C PRO A 64 -5.01 -4.10 6.39
N LEU A 65 -6.26 -4.44 6.08
CA LEU A 65 -7.36 -3.47 6.01
C LEU A 65 -7.70 -2.98 7.42
N ARG A 66 -7.75 -1.65 7.64
CA ARG A 66 -8.08 -1.06 8.93
C ARG A 66 -9.39 -0.26 8.95
N LEU A 67 -10.33 -0.80 9.74
CA LEU A 67 -11.23 -0.15 10.71
C LEU A 67 -12.21 0.98 10.35
N ASN A 68 -12.08 1.75 9.25
CA ASN A 68 -13.20 2.61 8.78
C ASN A 68 -13.92 2.05 7.54
N ALA A 69 -13.36 1.02 6.90
CA ALA A 69 -14.06 0.18 5.93
C ALA A 69 -14.94 -0.91 6.60
N ARG A 70 -15.03 -0.92 7.93
CA ARG A 70 -15.78 -1.94 8.70
C ARG A 70 -17.30 -1.80 8.58
N ASP A 71 -17.81 -0.61 8.26
CA ASP A 71 -19.25 -0.42 8.07
C ASP A 71 -19.76 -0.97 6.72
N ILE A 72 -18.84 -1.37 5.82
CA ILE A 72 -19.16 -1.91 4.49
C ILE A 72 -18.66 -3.37 4.35
N PHE A 73 -17.60 -3.75 5.06
CA PHE A 73 -17.01 -5.10 5.02
C PHE A 73 -16.92 -5.67 6.44
N GLU A 74 -17.73 -6.70 6.75
CA GLU A 74 -17.73 -7.42 8.05
C GLU A 74 -16.46 -8.25 8.32
N ALA A 75 -15.41 -8.16 7.50
CA ALA A 75 -14.27 -9.08 7.53
C ALA A 75 -12.93 -8.41 7.86
N GLU A 76 -12.10 -9.12 8.65
CA GLU A 76 -10.66 -8.90 8.62
C GLU A 76 -10.15 -9.28 7.22
N GLY A 77 -9.54 -8.33 6.50
CA GLY A 77 -9.10 -8.54 5.13
C GLY A 77 -7.71 -8.00 4.87
N VAL A 78 -7.06 -8.57 3.85
CA VAL A 78 -5.74 -8.15 3.37
C VAL A 78 -5.90 -7.69 1.94
N LEU A 79 -5.45 -6.47 1.67
CA LEU A 79 -5.41 -5.92 0.32
C LEU A 79 -4.11 -6.33 -0.38
N LEU A 80 -4.25 -6.92 -1.56
CA LEU A 80 -3.14 -7.22 -2.47
C LEU A 80 -2.98 -6.09 -3.49
N LEU A 81 -1.78 -5.53 -3.58
CA LEU A 81 -1.39 -4.59 -4.64
C LEU A 81 -0.25 -5.19 -5.45
N GLY A 82 -0.40 -5.31 -6.77
CA GLY A 82 0.69 -5.69 -7.67
C GLY A 82 1.27 -4.48 -8.39
N ALA A 83 2.59 -4.30 -8.33
CA ALA A 83 3.32 -3.27 -9.05
C ALA A 83 4.53 -3.88 -9.78
N GLU A 84 4.82 -3.43 -11.00
CA GLU A 84 6.04 -3.87 -11.71
C GLU A 84 7.28 -3.32 -11.01
N ALA A 85 8.30 -4.16 -10.80
CA ALA A 85 9.52 -3.80 -10.09
C ALA A 85 10.31 -2.68 -10.78
N ALA A 86 10.16 -2.54 -12.11
CA ALA A 86 10.74 -1.44 -12.89
C ALA A 86 10.07 -0.07 -12.59
N ASN A 87 8.87 -0.08 -11.99
CA ASN A 87 8.09 1.10 -11.63
C ASN A 87 7.90 1.21 -10.12
N ALA A 88 8.99 1.07 -9.36
CA ALA A 88 9.06 1.36 -7.93
C ALA A 88 8.89 2.88 -7.67
N SER A 89 7.74 3.43 -8.03
CA SER A 89 7.36 4.82 -7.86
C SER A 89 6.63 4.99 -6.53
N ILE A 90 6.76 6.19 -5.95
CA ILE A 90 5.95 6.62 -4.81
C ILE A 90 4.47 6.32 -5.14
N PRO A 91 3.71 5.68 -4.24
CA PRO A 91 2.31 5.37 -4.49
C PRO A 91 1.58 6.63 -4.95
N GLY A 92 0.91 6.53 -6.11
CA GLY A 92 0.12 7.63 -6.64
C GLY A 92 -0.90 8.12 -5.63
N ALA A 93 -1.20 9.42 -5.64
CA ALA A 93 -2.13 10.03 -4.67
C ALA A 93 -3.49 9.31 -4.64
N ASP A 94 -3.98 8.81 -5.78
CA ASP A 94 -5.24 8.07 -5.83
C ASP A 94 -5.18 6.71 -5.13
N LEU A 95 -4.03 6.02 -5.19
CA LEU A 95 -3.82 4.80 -4.43
C LEU A 95 -3.81 5.10 -2.92
N LEU A 96 -3.12 6.14 -2.48
CA LEU A 96 -3.11 6.54 -1.07
C LEU A 96 -4.50 6.88 -0.54
N ARG A 97 -5.33 7.51 -1.37
CA ARG A 97 -6.72 7.84 -1.04
C ARG A 97 -7.56 6.56 -0.89
N LEU A 98 -7.41 5.60 -1.78
CA LEU A 98 -8.11 4.31 -1.71
C LEU A 98 -7.67 3.46 -0.51
N LEU A 99 -6.39 3.51 -0.14
CA LEU A 99 -5.83 2.66 0.91
C LEU A 99 -6.12 3.14 2.33
N PHE A 100 -6.17 4.45 2.53
CA PHE A 100 -6.26 5.05 3.86
C PHE A 100 -7.39 6.07 3.98
N ASP A 101 -8.33 6.10 3.03
CA ASP A 101 -9.43 7.07 2.97
C ASP A 101 -8.94 8.52 3.11
N LEU A 102 -7.78 8.82 2.50
CA LEU A 102 -7.24 10.17 2.52
C LEU A 102 -8.10 11.09 1.67
N THR A 103 -8.30 12.30 2.14
CA THR A 103 -8.81 13.39 1.32
C THR A 103 -7.77 13.82 0.28
N PRO A 104 -8.17 14.53 -0.79
CA PRO A 104 -7.22 15.04 -1.77
C PRO A 104 -6.13 15.93 -1.15
N ALA A 105 -6.48 16.73 -0.13
CA ALA A 105 -5.53 17.61 0.57
C ALA A 105 -4.51 16.80 1.38
N GLU A 106 -4.97 15.79 2.11
CA GLU A 106 -4.11 14.89 2.89
C GLU A 106 -3.15 14.11 1.97
N ALA A 107 -3.65 13.56 0.85
CA ALA A 107 -2.81 12.83 -0.10
C ALA A 107 -1.70 13.70 -0.71
N ARG A 108 -2.00 14.97 -1.03
CA ARG A 108 -1.00 15.93 -1.51
C ARG A 108 0.06 16.24 -0.45
N LEU A 109 -0.35 16.45 0.79
CA LEU A 109 0.57 16.66 1.91
C LEU A 109 1.49 15.46 2.08
N VAL A 110 0.92 14.26 2.16
CA VAL A 110 1.65 13.01 2.35
C VAL A 110 2.67 12.77 1.24
N ARG A 111 2.32 13.05 -0.02
CA ARG A 111 3.24 12.91 -1.15
C ARG A 111 4.50 13.77 -0.97
N ASN A 112 4.33 15.05 -0.60
CA ASN A 112 5.48 15.94 -0.36
C ASN A 112 6.38 15.40 0.76
N LEU A 113 5.81 14.82 1.81
CA LEU A 113 6.58 14.22 2.91
C LEU A 113 7.36 12.98 2.48
N VAL A 114 6.78 12.15 1.58
CA VAL A 114 7.46 10.97 1.03
C VAL A 114 8.58 11.38 0.05
N GLU A 115 8.41 12.50 -0.66
CA GLU A 115 9.44 13.12 -1.50
C GLU A 115 10.58 13.76 -0.69
N GLY A 116 10.52 13.72 0.65
CA GLY A 116 11.58 14.15 1.55
C GLY A 116 11.45 15.57 2.10
N ASN A 117 10.39 16.29 1.75
CA ASN A 117 10.16 17.64 2.25
C ASN A 117 9.80 17.63 3.75
N ALA A 118 10.28 18.62 4.50
CA ALA A 118 9.81 18.83 5.86
C ALA A 118 8.35 19.31 5.85
N LEU A 119 7.63 19.16 6.97
CA LEU A 119 6.23 19.54 7.06
C LEU A 119 5.99 21.03 6.76
N GLY A 120 6.91 21.90 7.21
CA GLY A 120 6.86 23.33 6.93
C GLY A 120 7.03 23.64 5.44
N ASP A 121 8.02 23.02 4.80
CA ASP A 121 8.28 23.19 3.36
C ASP A 121 7.08 22.68 2.54
N ALA A 122 6.51 21.54 2.92
CA ALA A 122 5.30 21.01 2.31
C ALA A 122 4.10 21.96 2.49
N ALA A 123 3.98 22.64 3.63
CA ALA A 123 2.93 23.63 3.85
C ALA A 123 3.08 24.83 2.91
N VAL A 124 4.31 25.32 2.74
CA VAL A 124 4.64 26.41 1.79
C VAL A 124 4.35 25.99 0.36
N LEU A 125 4.82 24.81 -0.07
CA LEU A 125 4.60 24.28 -1.42
C LEU A 125 3.11 24.08 -1.75
N LEU A 126 2.29 23.75 -0.73
CA LEU A 126 0.85 23.56 -0.88
C LEU A 126 0.03 24.84 -0.66
N GLY A 127 0.66 25.96 -0.32
CA GLY A 127 -0.02 27.22 -0.05
C GLY A 127 -0.96 27.17 1.16
N ILE A 128 -0.64 26.37 2.17
CA ILE A 128 -1.46 26.21 3.39
C ILE A 128 -0.71 26.70 4.63
N ALA A 129 -1.45 27.10 5.66
CA ALA A 129 -0.86 27.47 6.94
C ALA A 129 -0.26 26.25 7.67
N ASP A 130 0.80 26.48 8.44
CA ASP A 130 1.45 25.47 9.29
C ASP A 130 0.47 24.71 10.20
N GLY A 131 -0.50 25.43 10.79
CA GLY A 131 -1.55 24.83 11.63
C GLY A 131 -2.45 23.88 10.84
N THR A 132 -2.75 24.22 9.58
CA THR A 132 -3.54 23.38 8.67
C THR A 132 -2.76 22.13 8.27
N ALA A 133 -1.47 22.27 7.95
CA ALA A 133 -0.59 21.15 7.63
C ALA A 133 -0.48 20.17 8.81
N ARG A 134 -0.33 20.67 10.05
CA ARG A 134 -0.33 19.85 11.27
C ARG A 134 -1.66 19.15 11.50
N THR A 135 -2.77 19.81 11.23
CA THR A 135 -4.12 19.22 11.35
C THR A 135 -4.30 18.09 10.33
N HIS A 136 -3.95 18.31 9.07
CA HIS A 136 -3.96 17.27 8.05
C HIS A 136 -3.05 16.09 8.42
N LEU A 137 -1.82 16.35 8.90
CA LEU A 137 -0.90 15.29 9.31
C LEU A 137 -1.46 14.47 10.50
N ARG A 138 -2.11 15.12 11.46
CA ARG A 138 -2.78 14.43 12.58
C ARG A 138 -3.91 13.53 12.08
N ASN A 139 -4.73 14.00 11.14
CA ASN A 139 -5.79 13.18 10.56
C ASN A 139 -5.22 12.00 9.77
N VAL A 140 -4.13 12.21 9.03
CA VAL A 140 -3.41 11.14 8.35
C VAL A 140 -2.92 10.08 9.34
N PHE A 141 -2.36 10.48 10.49
CA PHE A 141 -1.94 9.53 11.54
C PHE A 141 -3.11 8.70 12.07
N LEU A 142 -4.28 9.32 12.27
CA LEU A 142 -5.48 8.59 12.68
C LEU A 142 -5.91 7.57 11.60
N LYS A 143 -5.89 7.97 10.33
CA LYS A 143 -6.31 7.14 9.19
C LYS A 143 -5.32 6.01 8.86
N THR A 144 -4.02 6.24 9.05
CA THR A 144 -2.96 5.27 8.74
C THR A 144 -2.56 4.41 9.95
N GLY A 145 -2.91 4.86 11.17
CA GLY A 145 -2.62 4.16 12.42
C GLY A 145 -1.16 4.26 12.91
N VAL A 146 -0.33 5.08 12.24
CA VAL A 146 1.04 5.40 12.68
C VAL A 146 1.04 6.65 13.55
N ARG A 147 2.11 6.87 14.33
CA ARG A 147 2.18 8.00 15.27
C ARG A 147 3.27 9.00 14.96
N ARG A 148 4.17 8.65 14.03
CA ARG A 148 5.33 9.48 13.67
C ARG A 148 5.40 9.68 12.17
N GLN A 149 5.85 10.86 11.73
CA GLN A 149 6.05 11.16 10.31
C GLN A 149 7.02 10.16 9.66
N ALA A 150 8.11 9.78 10.34
CA ALA A 150 9.04 8.78 9.82
C ALA A 150 8.41 7.39 9.65
N GLU A 151 7.48 7.00 10.53
CA GLU A 151 6.71 5.75 10.39
C GLU A 151 5.75 5.82 9.20
N LEU A 152 5.12 6.97 8.99
CA LEU A 152 4.27 7.23 7.82
C LEU A 152 5.08 7.12 6.53
N VAL A 153 6.21 7.84 6.43
CA VAL A 153 7.07 7.79 5.24
C VAL A 153 7.56 6.36 4.96
N ARG A 154 7.98 5.61 5.99
CA ARG A 154 8.36 4.20 5.85
C ARG A 154 7.21 3.30 5.40
N LEU A 155 6.02 3.47 5.98
CA LEU A 155 4.83 2.72 5.58
C LEU A 155 4.57 2.90 4.08
N LEU A 156 4.68 4.14 3.59
CA LEU A 156 4.36 4.50 2.22
C LEU A 156 5.46 4.18 1.21
N LEU A 157 6.73 4.29 1.59
CA LEU A 157 7.84 3.79 0.77
C LEU A 157 7.80 2.27 0.65
N GLY A 158 7.40 1.56 1.70
CA GLY A 158 7.18 0.11 1.66
C GLY A 158 6.05 -0.33 0.71
N LEU A 159 5.19 0.60 0.28
CA LEU A 159 4.18 0.38 -0.77
C LEU A 159 4.72 0.55 -2.19
N GLY A 160 5.85 1.25 -2.35
CA GLY A 160 6.45 1.59 -3.64
C GLY A 160 7.82 0.98 -3.87
N GLN A 161 8.45 0.37 -2.86
CA GLN A 161 9.79 -0.22 -2.96
C GLN A 161 9.81 -1.69 -2.49
N PRO A 162 10.64 -2.54 -3.13
CA PRO A 162 10.97 -3.85 -2.58
C PRO A 162 11.68 -3.67 -1.23
N ILE A 163 11.27 -4.45 -0.23
CA ILE A 163 11.91 -4.52 1.10
C ILE A 163 12.98 -5.59 1.08
#